data_AF-A0A8B7DZN2-F1
#
_entry.id   AF-A0A8B7DZN2-F1
#
_cell.length_a   1.000
_cell.length_b   1.000
_cell.length_c   1.000
_cell.angle_alpha   90.00
_cell.angle_beta   90.00
_cell.angle_gamma   90.00
#
_symmetry.space_group_name_H-M   'P 1'
#
loop_
_entity.id
_entity.type
_entity.pdbx_description
1 polymer ?
#
loop_
_entity_poly.entity_id
_entity_poly.type
_entity_poly.pdbx_seq_one_letter_code
_entity_poly.pdbx_strand_id
1 'polypeptide(L)'
;MEFCASVYAYNCLSSEEIMTNKKLKSCLSMICGLSNASQNSLLKFLVNLNPSKNTNEKSVLFSILDRLSKRIISSDNCNFFFECFYESQSSFTDEINSIVDEPNKRRFNGLIYFGGLYGVDCNVGWMISIDDGKTSYATSCENYFVNFYIKSGRKLEWLIVDKNILSDEEKNLLILCSTNVRGVYFYHPINFEGWKPKDKIKVLTIWISRYLITKKYFKENFLPWIYLCEKLSLQLHDDIDFFKDICEWIDCSNIKEFEIYSSFRYRISRIEYRGKYFRNLDE
;
A
#
# COMPACT_ATOMS: atom_id res chain seq x y z
N MET A 1 7.24 -27.90 -10.37
CA MET A 1 6.23 -28.52 -9.47
C MET A 1 4.97 -27.67 -9.37
N GLU A 2 5.10 -26.35 -9.20
CA GLU A 2 3.95 -25.43 -9.10
C GLU A 2 3.00 -25.50 -10.28
N PHE A 3 3.50 -25.65 -11.51
CA PHE A 3 2.66 -25.87 -12.69
C PHE A 3 1.80 -27.14 -12.59
N CYS A 4 2.38 -28.30 -12.27
CA CYS A 4 1.63 -29.54 -12.14
C CYS A 4 0.64 -29.48 -10.97
N ALA A 5 1.02 -28.84 -9.86
CA ALA A 5 0.12 -28.60 -8.73
C ALA A 5 -1.04 -27.68 -9.13
N SER A 6 -0.77 -26.67 -9.96
CA SER A 6 -1.79 -25.76 -10.49
C SER A 6 -2.75 -26.48 -11.44
N VAL A 7 -2.23 -27.30 -12.35
CA VAL A 7 -3.04 -28.13 -13.28
C VAL A 7 -3.89 -29.13 -12.51
N TYR A 8 -3.33 -29.78 -11.48
CA TYR A 8 -4.09 -30.70 -10.63
C TYR A 8 -5.18 -29.97 -9.85
N ALA A 9 -4.83 -28.88 -9.17
CA ALA A 9 -5.78 -28.09 -8.40
C ALA A 9 -6.93 -27.59 -9.29
N TYR A 10 -6.60 -27.08 -10.48
CA TYR A 10 -7.56 -26.64 -11.48
C TYR A 10 -8.54 -27.76 -11.91
N ASN A 11 -8.03 -28.96 -12.19
CA ASN A 11 -8.86 -30.05 -12.69
C ASN A 11 -9.62 -30.80 -11.59
N CYS A 12 -9.16 -30.75 -10.34
CA CYS A 12 -9.60 -31.68 -9.30
C CYS A 12 -10.18 -31.03 -8.03
N LEU A 13 -10.01 -29.72 -7.82
CA LEU A 13 -10.44 -29.04 -6.59
C LEU A 13 -11.50 -27.97 -6.87
N SER A 14 -12.42 -27.79 -5.93
CA SER A 14 -13.33 -26.64 -5.92
C SER A 14 -12.60 -25.36 -5.52
N SER A 15 -13.21 -24.21 -5.82
CA SER A 15 -12.68 -22.91 -5.44
C SER A 15 -12.50 -22.71 -3.94
N GLU A 16 -13.41 -23.27 -3.14
CA GLU A 16 -13.33 -23.19 -1.68
C GLU A 16 -12.16 -24.01 -1.14
N GLU A 17 -11.92 -25.20 -1.72
CA GLU A 17 -10.76 -26.03 -1.40
C GLU A 17 -9.45 -25.36 -1.81
N ILE A 18 -9.40 -24.69 -2.98
CA ILE A 18 -8.22 -23.95 -3.43
C ILE A 18 -7.92 -22.78 -2.47
N MET A 19 -8.93 -21.98 -2.12
CA MET A 19 -8.76 -20.77 -1.29
C MET A 19 -8.45 -21.08 0.18
N THR A 20 -8.90 -22.22 0.70
CA THR A 20 -8.60 -22.64 2.08
C THR A 20 -7.25 -23.35 2.19
N ASN A 21 -6.71 -23.85 1.07
CA ASN A 21 -5.43 -24.54 1.05
C ASN A 21 -4.25 -23.55 0.93
N LYS A 22 -3.58 -23.29 2.07
CA LYS A 22 -2.41 -22.40 2.14
C LYS A 22 -1.29 -22.77 1.16
N LYS A 23 -1.12 -24.04 0.81
CA LYS A 23 -0.07 -24.49 -0.13
C LYS A 23 -0.38 -24.12 -1.58
N LEU A 24 -1.66 -23.98 -1.92
CA LEU A 24 -2.09 -23.58 -3.26
C LEU A 24 -2.13 -22.06 -3.44
N LYS A 25 -1.97 -21.29 -2.36
CA LYS A 25 -2.01 -19.83 -2.41
C LYS A 25 -0.95 -19.25 -3.34
N SER A 26 0.28 -19.79 -3.33
CA SER A 26 1.34 -19.38 -4.26
C SER A 26 1.09 -19.79 -5.71
N CYS A 27 0.20 -20.76 -5.93
CA CYS A 27 -0.16 -21.28 -7.25
C CYS A 27 -1.42 -20.60 -7.83
N LEU A 28 -2.11 -19.75 -7.06
CA LEU A 28 -3.40 -19.17 -7.45
C LEU A 28 -3.31 -18.42 -8.78
N SER A 29 -2.27 -17.62 -8.99
CA SER A 29 -2.07 -16.88 -10.25
C SER A 29 -1.97 -17.83 -11.46
N MET A 30 -1.24 -18.94 -11.30
CA MET A 30 -1.07 -19.96 -12.32
C MET A 30 -2.33 -20.82 -12.52
N ILE A 31 -3.06 -21.16 -11.45
CA ILE A 31 -4.38 -21.82 -11.51
C ILE A 31 -5.38 -20.94 -12.26
N CYS A 32 -5.41 -19.64 -11.97
CA CYS A 32 -6.22 -18.68 -12.71
C CYS A 32 -5.81 -18.63 -14.19
N GLY A 33 -4.51 -18.55 -14.47
CA GLY A 33 -3.97 -18.56 -15.84
C GLY A 33 -4.31 -19.79 -16.67
N LEU A 34 -4.39 -20.99 -16.06
CA LEU A 34 -4.77 -22.25 -16.73
C LEU A 34 -6.24 -22.32 -17.18
N SER A 35 -7.09 -21.42 -16.69
CA SER A 35 -8.51 -21.34 -17.02
C SER A 35 -8.79 -20.76 -18.42
N ASN A 36 -7.74 -20.45 -19.19
CA ASN A 36 -7.77 -19.54 -20.34
C ASN A 36 -7.99 -20.25 -21.69
N ALA A 37 -8.99 -19.80 -22.47
CA ALA A 37 -9.20 -20.20 -23.86
C ALA A 37 -9.47 -19.04 -24.85
N SER A 38 -9.41 -17.75 -24.46
CA SER A 38 -9.60 -16.62 -25.41
C SER A 38 -8.86 -15.33 -24.97
N GLN A 39 -8.52 -14.41 -25.91
CA GLN A 39 -7.59 -13.27 -25.74
C GLN A 39 -8.28 -11.89 -25.56
N ASN A 40 -8.04 -11.05 -24.52
CA ASN A 40 -8.49 -9.61 -24.31
C ASN A 40 -9.61 -9.20 -23.28
N SER A 41 -9.48 -9.43 -21.96
CA SER A 41 -10.33 -8.89 -20.85
C SER A 41 -9.80 -9.46 -19.52
N LEU A 42 -9.93 -8.78 -18.38
CA LEU A 42 -9.52 -9.37 -17.08
C LEU A 42 -10.24 -10.71 -16.83
N LEU A 43 -11.48 -10.82 -17.31
CA LEU A 43 -12.28 -12.05 -17.39
C LEU A 43 -11.54 -13.21 -18.09
N LYS A 44 -10.54 -12.96 -18.94
CA LYS A 44 -9.75 -13.99 -19.64
C LYS A 44 -8.62 -14.60 -18.83
N PHE A 45 -8.39 -14.12 -17.61
CA PHE A 45 -7.57 -14.81 -16.60
C PHE A 45 -8.43 -15.46 -15.51
N LEU A 46 -9.74 -15.31 -15.63
CA LEU A 46 -10.67 -15.45 -14.52
C LEU A 46 -11.98 -16.20 -14.90
N VAL A 47 -12.08 -16.73 -16.12
CA VAL A 47 -13.20 -17.58 -16.56
C VAL A 47 -12.71 -18.78 -17.40
N ASN A 48 -12.70 -19.97 -16.79
CA ASN A 48 -13.52 -21.12 -17.20
C ASN A 48 -13.49 -22.20 -16.08
N LEU A 49 -14.55 -22.27 -15.28
CA LEU A 49 -14.77 -23.37 -14.33
C LEU A 49 -15.48 -24.46 -15.12
N ASN A 50 -14.93 -25.67 -15.13
CA ASN A 50 -15.41 -26.79 -15.91
C ASN A 50 -16.96 -26.94 -15.83
N PRO A 51 -17.70 -26.93 -16.97
CA PRO A 51 -19.17 -27.03 -16.99
C PRO A 51 -19.71 -28.39 -16.53
N SER A 52 -18.83 -29.32 -16.15
CA SER A 52 -19.20 -30.66 -15.69
C SER A 52 -19.47 -30.72 -14.19
N LYS A 53 -20.49 -29.96 -13.73
CA LYS A 53 -21.44 -30.30 -12.63
C LYS A 53 -22.09 -29.02 -12.06
N ASN A 54 -23.18 -28.59 -12.71
CA ASN A 54 -24.41 -28.08 -12.08
C ASN A 54 -24.28 -27.11 -10.88
N THR A 55 -23.35 -26.15 -10.92
CA THR A 55 -23.32 -25.04 -9.95
C THR A 55 -23.13 -23.73 -10.69
N ASN A 56 -23.95 -22.73 -10.38
CA ASN A 56 -23.96 -21.39 -10.99
C ASN A 56 -22.52 -20.85 -11.19
N GLU A 57 -22.02 -20.91 -12.42
CA GLU A 57 -20.61 -20.67 -12.81
C GLU A 57 -20.15 -19.23 -12.61
N LYS A 58 -21.08 -18.28 -12.49
CA LYS A 58 -20.78 -16.92 -12.04
C LYS A 58 -20.24 -16.87 -10.60
N SER A 59 -20.41 -17.92 -9.78
CA SER A 59 -20.28 -17.82 -8.32
C SER A 59 -18.87 -17.79 -7.77
N VAL A 60 -17.86 -18.42 -8.39
CA VAL A 60 -16.51 -18.49 -7.78
C VAL A 60 -15.71 -17.23 -8.00
N LEU A 61 -15.67 -16.71 -9.22
CA LEU A 61 -14.95 -15.48 -9.51
C LEU A 61 -15.63 -14.29 -8.84
N PHE A 62 -16.96 -14.21 -8.95
CA PHE A 62 -17.69 -13.28 -8.10
C PHE A 62 -17.37 -13.60 -6.66
N SER A 63 -17.36 -14.83 -6.14
CA SER A 63 -16.96 -15.04 -4.73
C SER A 63 -15.54 -14.58 -4.40
N ILE A 64 -14.56 -14.65 -5.32
CA ILE A 64 -13.18 -14.21 -5.08
C ILE A 64 -13.12 -12.68 -5.16
N LEU A 65 -13.68 -12.04 -6.20
CA LEU A 65 -13.74 -10.59 -6.36
C LEU A 65 -14.70 -9.90 -5.38
N ASP A 66 -15.84 -10.53 -5.08
CA ASP A 66 -16.79 -10.21 -4.02
C ASP A 66 -16.15 -10.45 -2.65
N ARG A 67 -15.28 -11.46 -2.45
CA ARG A 67 -14.47 -11.57 -1.21
C ARG A 67 -13.33 -10.55 -1.17
N LEU A 68 -12.69 -10.23 -2.27
CA LEU A 68 -11.63 -9.21 -2.38
C LEU A 68 -12.21 -7.82 -2.13
N SER A 69 -13.44 -7.57 -2.60
CA SER A 69 -14.16 -6.33 -2.35
C SER A 69 -14.81 -6.31 -0.97
N LYS A 70 -15.41 -7.42 -0.47
CA LYS A 70 -16.06 -7.54 0.85
C LYS A 70 -15.12 -7.69 2.04
N ARG A 71 -13.92 -8.26 1.86
CA ARG A 71 -12.92 -8.27 2.93
C ARG A 71 -12.13 -6.98 2.88
N ILE A 72 -11.67 -6.56 4.06
CA ILE A 72 -10.58 -5.58 4.19
C ILE A 72 -9.52 -5.99 3.17
N ILE A 73 -9.10 -5.05 2.32
CA ILE A 73 -7.94 -5.24 1.47
C ILE A 73 -6.77 -5.54 2.41
N SER A 74 -6.49 -6.83 2.64
CA SER A 74 -5.23 -7.25 3.20
C SER A 74 -4.17 -7.07 2.11
N SER A 75 -2.93 -6.80 2.51
CA SER A 75 -1.78 -6.75 1.60
C SER A 75 -1.75 -7.94 0.63
N ASP A 76 -2.04 -9.14 1.14
CA ASP A 76 -2.09 -10.38 0.35
C ASP A 76 -3.11 -10.36 -0.80
N ASN A 77 -4.23 -9.67 -0.60
CA ASN A 77 -5.31 -9.58 -1.58
C ASN A 77 -4.95 -8.58 -2.69
N CYS A 78 -4.27 -7.48 -2.35
CA CYS A 78 -3.71 -6.55 -3.33
C CYS A 78 -2.66 -7.22 -4.21
N ASN A 79 -1.70 -7.94 -3.60
CA ASN A 79 -0.63 -8.61 -4.33
C ASN A 79 -1.19 -9.59 -5.36
N PHE A 80 -2.14 -10.43 -4.95
CA PHE A 80 -2.81 -11.35 -5.85
C PHE A 80 -3.50 -10.62 -7.02
N PHE A 81 -4.17 -9.50 -6.76
CA PHE A 81 -4.78 -8.70 -7.82
C PHE A 81 -3.73 -8.14 -8.78
N PHE A 82 -2.61 -7.60 -8.27
CA PHE A 82 -1.53 -7.06 -9.11
C PHE A 82 -0.92 -8.13 -10.01
N GLU A 83 -0.67 -9.31 -9.47
CA GLU A 83 -0.17 -10.46 -10.24
C GLU A 83 -1.16 -10.85 -11.33
N CYS A 84 -2.45 -11.03 -11.01
CA CYS A 84 -3.46 -11.34 -12.01
C CYS A 84 -3.57 -10.24 -13.07
N PHE A 85 -3.52 -8.96 -12.67
CA PHE A 85 -3.59 -7.81 -13.58
C PHE A 85 -2.38 -7.76 -14.53
N TYR A 86 -1.19 -8.05 -14.01
CA TYR A 86 0.07 -8.09 -14.75
C TYR A 86 0.15 -9.28 -15.69
N GLU A 87 -0.03 -10.50 -15.21
CA GLU A 87 0.00 -11.72 -16.03
C GLU A 87 -1.05 -11.65 -17.13
N SER A 88 -2.17 -10.99 -16.83
CA SER A 88 -3.23 -10.79 -17.81
C SER A 88 -2.97 -9.78 -18.90
N GLN A 89 -1.90 -8.99 -18.75
CA GLN A 89 -1.64 -7.82 -19.57
C GLN A 89 -2.91 -6.97 -19.71
N SER A 90 -3.66 -6.87 -18.62
CA SER A 90 -4.96 -6.22 -18.63
C SER A 90 -4.84 -4.71 -18.66
N SER A 91 -5.91 -4.08 -19.13
CA SER A 91 -6.09 -2.62 -19.10
C SER A 91 -7.40 -2.30 -18.41
N PHE A 92 -7.58 -1.07 -17.92
CA PHE A 92 -8.82 -0.69 -17.23
C PHE A 92 -10.03 -0.65 -18.17
N THR A 93 -10.94 -1.61 -17.99
CA THR A 93 -12.28 -1.67 -18.59
C THR A 93 -13.33 -1.28 -17.55
N ASP A 94 -14.59 -1.07 -17.96
CA ASP A 94 -15.69 -0.75 -17.03
C ASP A 94 -15.83 -1.75 -15.88
N GLU A 95 -15.60 -3.03 -16.16
CA GLU A 95 -15.62 -4.09 -15.17
C GLU A 95 -14.46 -3.97 -14.17
N ILE A 96 -13.23 -3.78 -14.66
CA ILE A 96 -12.06 -3.62 -13.78
C ILE A 96 -12.17 -2.34 -12.98
N ASN A 97 -12.64 -1.26 -13.60
CA ASN A 97 -12.94 -0.01 -12.93
C ASN A 97 -13.90 -0.25 -11.77
N SER A 98 -14.95 -1.06 -11.95
CA SER A 98 -15.88 -1.38 -10.86
C SER A 98 -15.19 -2.06 -9.67
N ILE A 99 -14.23 -2.96 -9.92
CA ILE A 99 -13.45 -3.66 -8.88
C ILE A 99 -12.45 -2.71 -8.21
N VAL A 100 -11.77 -1.88 -9.01
CA VAL A 100 -10.72 -0.96 -8.58
C VAL A 100 -11.30 0.23 -7.79
N ASP A 101 -12.50 0.68 -8.15
CA ASP A 101 -13.16 1.83 -7.51
C ASP A 101 -13.99 1.45 -6.28
N GLU A 102 -14.40 0.19 -6.16
CA GLU A 102 -15.18 -0.28 -5.01
C GLU A 102 -14.46 -0.06 -3.66
N PRO A 103 -13.15 -0.34 -3.51
CA PRO A 103 -12.40 -0.01 -2.30
C PRO A 103 -12.49 1.48 -1.96
N ASN A 104 -12.24 2.35 -2.94
CA ASN A 104 -12.21 3.80 -2.76
C ASN A 104 -13.56 4.37 -2.28
N LYS A 105 -14.68 3.66 -2.53
CA LYS A 105 -16.03 4.05 -2.08
C LYS A 105 -16.31 3.63 -0.65
N ARG A 106 -15.60 2.63 -0.12
CA ARG A 106 -15.83 2.09 1.22
C ARG A 106 -15.04 2.90 2.24
N ARG A 107 -15.74 3.77 2.96
CA ARG A 107 -15.24 4.28 4.25
C ARG A 107 -15.37 3.17 5.28
N PHE A 108 -14.26 2.59 5.70
CA PHE A 108 -14.24 1.80 6.92
C PHE A 108 -13.86 2.72 8.07
N ASN A 109 -14.72 2.77 9.10
CA ASN A 109 -14.33 3.19 10.44
C ASN A 109 -13.70 1.98 11.14
N GLY A 110 -12.58 1.49 10.61
CA GLY A 110 -11.91 0.29 11.09
C GLY A 110 -10.43 0.55 11.34
N LEU A 111 -9.92 0.11 12.49
CA LEU A 111 -8.50 0.16 12.81
C LEU A 111 -7.71 -0.73 11.84
N ILE A 112 -6.90 -0.15 10.95
CA ILE A 112 -5.81 -0.92 10.33
C ILE A 112 -4.66 -0.96 11.33
N TYR A 113 -4.38 -2.17 11.84
CA TYR A 113 -3.26 -2.44 12.72
C TYR A 113 -1.95 -2.41 11.94
N PHE A 114 -1.30 -1.25 11.89
CA PHE A 114 0.13 -1.18 11.56
C PHE A 114 0.91 -1.08 12.87
N GLY A 115 1.59 -2.15 13.27
CA GLY A 115 2.61 -2.08 14.33
C GLY A 115 2.12 -1.86 15.77
N GLY A 116 0.86 -2.17 16.10
CA GLY A 116 0.40 -2.25 17.50
C GLY A 116 -0.03 -0.94 18.16
N LEU A 117 -0.27 0.14 17.41
CA LEU A 117 -0.80 1.40 17.95
C LEU A 117 -2.02 1.91 17.13
N TYR A 118 -2.91 2.58 17.86
CA TYR A 118 -4.29 2.93 17.51
C TYR A 118 -4.53 3.50 16.09
N GLY A 119 -5.36 2.81 15.33
CA GLY A 119 -6.61 3.35 14.77
C GLY A 119 -6.57 4.69 14.04
N VAL A 120 -5.74 4.79 13.01
CA VAL A 120 -5.88 5.88 12.03
C VAL A 120 -7.09 5.57 11.15
N ASP A 121 -8.01 6.52 10.95
CA ASP A 121 -9.03 6.46 9.91
C ASP A 121 -8.33 6.40 8.54
N CYS A 122 -8.08 5.19 8.06
CA CYS A 122 -7.54 4.94 6.74
C CYS A 122 -8.70 4.59 5.82
N ASN A 123 -8.95 5.43 4.80
CA ASN A 123 -9.86 5.00 3.75
C ASN A 123 -9.26 3.73 3.11
N VAL A 124 -10.12 2.80 2.73
CA VAL A 124 -9.72 1.53 2.12
C VAL A 124 -9.38 1.78 0.65
N GLY A 125 -8.25 2.40 0.37
CA GLY A 125 -7.78 2.58 -1.01
C GLY A 125 -6.61 1.68 -1.34
N TRP A 126 -6.17 1.76 -2.59
CA TRP A 126 -5.01 1.00 -3.05
C TRP A 126 -3.74 1.48 -2.35
N MET A 127 -2.96 0.50 -1.87
CA MET A 127 -1.71 0.69 -1.17
C MET A 127 -0.58 -0.01 -1.91
N ILE A 128 0.57 0.66 -1.99
CA ILE A 128 1.81 0.14 -2.53
C ILE A 128 2.84 0.08 -1.39
N SER A 129 3.51 -1.06 -1.23
CA SER A 129 4.56 -1.26 -0.22
C SER A 129 5.91 -1.48 -0.89
N ILE A 130 6.97 -0.84 -0.41
CA ILE A 130 8.35 -1.11 -0.81
C ILE A 130 9.09 -1.60 0.42
N ASP A 131 9.42 -2.89 0.44
CA ASP A 131 9.99 -3.57 1.61
C ASP A 131 11.04 -4.62 1.20
N ASP A 132 11.89 -5.04 2.13
CA ASP A 132 12.97 -6.02 1.89
C ASP A 132 12.45 -7.42 1.49
N GLY A 133 11.20 -7.74 1.78
CA GLY A 133 10.58 -9.02 1.42
C GLY A 133 10.11 -9.08 -0.04
N LYS A 134 10.10 -7.94 -0.74
CA LYS A 134 9.52 -7.82 -2.06
C LYS A 134 10.43 -8.35 -3.16
N THR A 135 9.88 -9.21 -4.01
CA THR A 135 10.59 -9.76 -5.17
C THR A 135 10.54 -8.77 -6.35
N SER A 136 11.51 -8.85 -7.26
CA SER A 136 11.50 -8.06 -8.52
C SER A 136 10.24 -8.30 -9.35
N TYR A 137 9.72 -9.54 -9.34
CA TYR A 137 8.46 -9.89 -9.96
C TYR A 137 7.27 -9.14 -9.34
N ALA A 138 7.17 -9.11 -8.02
CA ALA A 138 6.11 -8.36 -7.33
C ALA A 138 6.21 -6.85 -7.60
N THR A 139 7.44 -6.30 -7.61
CA THR A 139 7.71 -4.90 -7.98
C THR A 139 7.27 -4.60 -9.41
N SER A 140 7.50 -5.52 -10.35
CA SER A 140 7.08 -5.39 -11.75
C SER A 140 5.55 -5.39 -11.89
N CYS A 141 4.86 -6.28 -11.16
CA CYS A 141 3.40 -6.35 -11.16
C CYS A 141 2.78 -5.03 -10.67
N GLU A 142 3.30 -4.49 -9.57
CA GLU A 142 2.85 -3.20 -9.04
C GLU A 142 3.18 -2.03 -9.97
N ASN A 143 4.38 -1.99 -10.53
CA ASN A 143 4.76 -0.96 -11.51
C ASN A 143 3.76 -0.94 -12.68
N TYR A 144 3.39 -2.12 -13.19
CA TYR A 144 2.41 -2.22 -14.27
C TYR A 144 1.04 -1.68 -13.84
N PHE A 145 0.51 -2.13 -12.71
CA PHE A 145 -0.77 -1.65 -12.18
C PHE A 145 -0.77 -0.13 -11.95
N VAL A 146 0.23 0.40 -11.23
CA VAL A 146 0.33 1.81 -10.86
C VAL A 146 0.37 2.70 -12.10
N ASN A 147 1.07 2.27 -13.15
CA ASN A 147 1.10 2.99 -14.42
C ASN A 147 -0.31 3.19 -15.02
N PHE A 148 -1.15 2.15 -15.04
CA PHE A 148 -2.54 2.29 -15.50
C PHE A 148 -3.38 3.09 -14.50
N TYR A 149 -3.17 2.85 -13.20
CA TYR A 149 -3.92 3.51 -12.13
C TYR A 149 -3.74 5.03 -12.17
N ILE A 150 -2.51 5.52 -12.22
CA ILE A 150 -2.21 6.96 -12.29
C ILE A 150 -2.67 7.55 -13.62
N LYS A 151 -2.44 6.87 -14.77
CA LYS A 151 -2.90 7.34 -16.09
C LYS A 151 -4.41 7.52 -16.17
N SER A 152 -5.17 6.76 -15.40
CA SER A 152 -6.62 6.91 -15.30
C SER A 152 -7.09 8.11 -14.45
N GLY A 153 -6.15 8.91 -13.94
CA GLY A 153 -6.44 10.07 -13.09
C GLY A 153 -6.74 9.72 -11.63
N ARG A 154 -6.57 8.45 -11.24
CA ARG A 154 -6.84 7.98 -9.87
C ARG A 154 -5.64 8.18 -8.96
N LYS A 155 -5.91 8.50 -7.70
CA LYS A 155 -4.90 8.77 -6.67
C LYS A 155 -4.75 7.56 -5.74
N LEU A 156 -3.52 7.12 -5.48
CA LEU A 156 -3.22 6.05 -4.52
C LEU A 156 -3.57 6.54 -3.11
N GLU A 157 -4.01 5.64 -2.24
CA GLU A 157 -4.27 6.02 -0.84
C GLU A 157 -2.96 6.07 -0.06
N TRP A 158 -2.16 5.02 -0.14
CA TRP A 158 -0.94 4.88 0.66
C TRP A 158 0.25 4.39 -0.16
N LEU A 159 1.39 5.04 0.06
CA LEU A 159 2.71 4.53 -0.29
C LEU A 159 3.44 4.23 1.03
N ILE A 160 3.83 2.98 1.23
CA ILE A 160 4.59 2.55 2.40
C ILE A 160 6.00 2.19 1.95
N VAL A 161 6.98 2.74 2.64
CA VAL A 161 8.40 2.49 2.38
C VAL A 161 9.03 1.97 3.67
N ASP A 162 9.22 0.66 3.70
CA ASP A 162 9.79 -0.11 4.80
C ASP A 162 11.12 -0.74 4.37
N LYS A 163 12.01 0.11 3.83
CA LYS A 163 13.31 -0.26 3.29
C LYS A 163 14.25 0.93 3.27
N ASN A 164 15.54 0.71 3.50
CA ASN A 164 16.57 1.76 3.50
C ASN A 164 17.41 1.85 2.21
N ILE A 165 17.54 0.75 1.47
CA ILE A 165 18.29 0.67 0.20
C ILE A 165 17.33 0.23 -0.90
N LEU A 166 17.09 1.10 -1.88
CA LEU A 166 16.21 0.83 -3.00
C LEU A 166 16.99 0.39 -4.24
N SER A 167 16.50 -0.64 -4.94
CA SER A 167 16.90 -0.94 -6.31
C SER A 167 16.41 0.15 -7.28
N ASP A 168 16.95 0.19 -8.50
CA ASP A 168 16.52 1.16 -9.50
C ASP A 168 15.02 1.02 -9.86
N GLU A 169 14.49 -0.21 -9.88
CA GLU A 169 13.07 -0.48 -10.10
C GLU A 169 12.19 0.05 -8.95
N GLU A 170 12.64 -0.13 -7.71
CA GLU A 170 11.95 0.36 -6.51
C GLU A 170 12.00 1.89 -6.42
N LYS A 171 13.13 2.50 -6.78
CA LYS A 171 13.25 3.97 -6.90
C LYS A 171 12.25 4.51 -7.92
N ASN A 172 12.17 3.88 -9.09
CA ASN A 172 11.21 4.27 -10.13
C ASN A 172 9.76 4.13 -9.64
N LEU A 173 9.44 3.02 -8.95
CA LEU A 173 8.12 2.82 -8.35
C LEU A 173 7.80 3.88 -7.29
N LEU A 174 8.76 4.20 -6.40
CA LEU A 174 8.62 5.25 -5.40
C LEU A 174 8.32 6.60 -6.05
N ILE A 175 9.11 6.98 -7.07
CA ILE A 175 8.93 8.24 -7.79
C ILE A 175 7.55 8.25 -8.46
N LEU A 176 7.17 7.19 -9.16
CA LEU A 176 5.89 7.09 -9.84
C LEU A 176 4.72 7.26 -8.85
N CYS A 177 4.70 6.49 -7.77
CA CYS A 177 3.68 6.56 -6.73
C CYS A 177 3.60 7.94 -6.07
N SER A 178 4.75 8.56 -5.80
CA SER A 178 4.84 9.84 -5.09
C SER A 178 4.14 11.00 -5.81
N THR A 179 3.99 10.93 -7.13
CA THR A 179 3.31 11.98 -7.91
C THR A 179 1.80 12.00 -7.70
N ASN A 180 1.20 10.89 -7.25
CA ASN A 180 -0.24 10.78 -7.15
C ASN A 180 -0.67 9.87 -6.00
N VAL A 181 -0.24 10.22 -4.78
CA VAL A 181 -0.58 9.51 -3.54
C VAL A 181 -1.17 10.44 -2.48
N ARG A 182 -2.13 9.95 -1.70
CA ARG A 182 -2.74 10.70 -0.59
C ARG A 182 -1.86 10.71 0.65
N GLY A 183 -1.27 9.58 1.02
CA GLY A 183 -0.40 9.51 2.17
C GLY A 183 0.84 8.66 1.98
N VAL A 184 1.89 8.99 2.73
CA VAL A 184 3.19 8.33 2.66
C VAL A 184 3.66 7.93 4.05
N TYR A 185 4.14 6.68 4.18
CA TYR A 185 4.76 6.15 5.39
C TYR A 185 6.22 5.80 5.12
N PHE A 186 7.11 6.27 5.99
CA PHE A 186 8.51 5.87 6.04
C PHE A 186 8.79 5.17 7.37
N TYR A 187 9.21 3.90 7.32
CA TYR A 187 9.62 3.13 8.52
C TYR A 187 11.14 3.05 8.68
N HIS A 188 11.88 3.51 7.67
CA HIS A 188 13.33 3.48 7.63
C HIS A 188 13.91 4.82 7.16
N PRO A 189 15.10 5.22 7.64
CA PRO A 189 15.91 6.24 6.98
C PRO A 189 16.17 5.83 5.53
N ILE A 190 15.90 6.74 4.60
CA ILE A 190 16.08 6.52 3.17
C ILE A 190 16.86 7.66 2.53
N ASN A 191 17.79 7.32 1.63
CA ASN A 191 18.52 8.30 0.83
C ASN A 191 17.83 8.47 -0.53
N PHE A 192 17.33 9.68 -0.80
CA PHE A 192 16.68 10.00 -2.07
C PHE A 192 17.65 10.45 -3.18
N GLU A 193 18.98 10.45 -2.93
CA GLU A 193 20.00 10.83 -3.92
C GLU A 193 19.75 12.22 -4.55
N GLY A 194 19.22 13.14 -3.74
CA GLY A 194 18.90 14.51 -4.15
C GLY A 194 17.55 14.66 -4.86
N TRP A 195 16.83 13.56 -5.17
CA TRP A 195 15.46 13.62 -5.64
C TRP A 195 14.54 14.20 -4.55
N LYS A 196 13.52 14.96 -4.97
CA LYS A 196 12.56 15.60 -4.07
C LYS A 196 11.13 15.40 -4.57
N PRO A 197 10.17 15.15 -3.67
CA PRO A 197 8.75 15.16 -4.02
C PRO A 197 8.33 16.54 -4.51
N LYS A 198 7.28 16.59 -5.35
CA LYS A 198 6.74 17.83 -5.91
C LYS A 198 5.27 18.03 -5.56
N ASP A 199 4.52 16.95 -5.50
CA ASP A 199 3.08 16.99 -5.33
C ASP A 199 2.68 17.00 -3.86
N LYS A 200 1.58 17.72 -3.57
CA LYS A 200 1.03 17.77 -2.22
C LYS A 200 0.45 16.43 -1.80
N ILE A 201 0.79 16.03 -0.59
CA ILE A 201 0.24 14.84 0.07
C ILE A 201 -0.63 15.29 1.25
N LYS A 202 -1.63 14.49 1.59
CA LYS A 202 -2.49 14.76 2.73
C LYS A 202 -1.80 14.39 4.04
N VAL A 203 -1.16 13.22 4.07
CA VAL A 203 -0.59 12.65 5.29
C VAL A 203 0.85 12.20 5.05
N LEU A 204 1.75 12.60 5.93
CA LEU A 204 3.10 12.08 6.00
C LEU A 204 3.33 11.46 7.36
N THR A 205 3.83 10.24 7.37
CA THR A 205 4.22 9.55 8.59
C THR A 205 5.67 9.08 8.49
N ILE A 206 6.50 9.46 9.46
CA ILE A 206 7.92 9.09 9.52
C ILE A 206 8.18 8.43 10.86
N TRP A 207 8.30 7.11 10.86
CA TRP A 207 8.49 6.28 12.05
C TRP A 207 9.84 5.58 12.00
N ILE A 208 10.86 6.30 12.43
CA ILE A 208 12.28 5.88 12.36
C ILE A 208 12.92 5.87 13.75
N SER A 209 12.14 5.65 14.81
CA SER A 209 12.62 5.69 16.20
C SER A 209 13.70 4.69 16.54
N ARG A 210 13.89 3.66 15.72
CA ARG A 210 14.97 2.68 15.86
C ARG A 210 16.32 3.18 15.32
N TYR A 211 16.36 4.36 14.70
CA TYR A 211 17.53 4.88 14.01
C TYR A 211 17.91 6.26 14.52
N LEU A 212 19.10 6.36 15.10
CA LEU A 212 19.70 7.66 15.40
C LEU A 212 20.18 8.29 14.10
N ILE A 213 19.59 9.42 13.74
CA ILE A 213 19.90 10.17 12.52
C ILE A 213 20.40 11.58 12.86
N THR A 214 21.13 12.20 11.94
CA THR A 214 21.62 13.57 12.13
C THR A 214 20.61 14.61 11.64
N LYS A 215 20.70 15.83 12.18
CA LYS A 215 19.94 17.00 11.70
C LYS A 215 20.08 17.22 10.20
N LYS A 216 21.32 17.12 9.68
CA LYS A 216 21.63 17.27 8.25
C LYS A 216 20.86 16.24 7.43
N TYR A 217 20.94 14.98 7.84
CA TYR A 217 20.26 13.89 7.15
C TYR A 217 18.74 14.10 7.10
N PHE A 218 18.13 14.45 8.24
CA PHE A 218 16.69 14.70 8.31
C PHE A 218 16.27 15.86 7.38
N LYS A 219 17.04 16.95 7.41
CA LYS A 219 16.80 18.13 6.58
C LYS A 219 16.90 17.83 5.08
N GLU A 220 17.84 16.98 4.68
CA GLU A 220 18.04 16.65 3.27
C GLU A 220 16.97 15.70 2.74
N ASN A 221 16.54 14.71 3.55
CA ASN A 221 15.70 13.62 3.07
C ASN A 221 14.21 13.78 3.42
N PHE A 222 13.86 14.26 4.61
CA PHE A 222 12.46 14.29 5.08
C PHE A 222 11.82 15.67 5.03
N LEU A 223 12.59 16.74 5.23
CA LEU A 223 12.06 18.10 5.20
C LEU A 223 11.36 18.47 3.86
N PRO A 224 11.83 18.03 2.67
CA PRO A 224 11.10 18.24 1.43
C PRO A 224 9.68 17.66 1.43
N TRP A 225 9.47 16.52 2.08
CA TRP A 225 8.15 15.89 2.22
C TRP A 225 7.27 16.63 3.22
N ILE A 226 7.85 17.08 4.34
CA ILE A 226 7.15 17.83 5.39
C ILE A 226 6.49 19.09 4.82
N TYR A 227 7.19 19.83 3.95
CA TYR A 227 6.64 21.03 3.32
C TYR A 227 5.47 20.78 2.35
N LEU A 228 5.26 19.53 1.93
CA LEU A 228 4.21 19.14 1.00
C LEU A 228 3.02 18.47 1.68
N CYS A 229 3.09 18.20 2.98
CA CYS A 229 2.04 17.49 3.71
C CYS A 229 1.10 18.44 4.47
N GLU A 230 -0.16 18.02 4.65
CA GLU A 230 -1.12 18.73 5.51
C GLU A 230 -1.15 18.15 6.93
N LYS A 231 -0.88 16.86 7.08
CA LYS A 231 -0.81 16.16 8.36
C LYS A 231 0.52 15.47 8.49
N LEU A 232 1.17 15.63 9.64
CA LEU A 232 2.47 15.05 9.93
C LEU A 232 2.41 14.19 11.19
N SER A 233 2.86 12.94 11.10
CA SER A 233 3.09 12.06 12.24
C SER A 233 4.57 11.69 12.31
N LEU A 234 5.22 11.97 13.44
CA LEU A 234 6.63 11.66 13.66
C LEU A 234 6.81 10.68 14.81
N GLN A 235 7.65 9.67 14.60
CA GLN A 235 8.20 8.84 15.67
C GLN A 235 9.71 8.76 15.46
N LEU A 236 10.47 9.47 16.29
CA LEU A 236 11.91 9.64 16.15
C LEU A 236 12.66 9.00 17.31
N HIS A 237 13.96 8.79 17.14
CA HIS A 237 14.81 8.20 18.18
C HIS A 237 14.93 9.18 19.34
N ASP A 238 14.93 8.69 20.58
CA ASP A 238 14.92 9.56 21.77
C ASP A 238 16.18 10.43 21.89
N ASP A 239 17.32 9.92 21.42
CA ASP A 239 18.62 10.61 21.47
C ASP A 239 18.83 11.69 20.38
N ILE A 240 17.80 12.14 19.65
CA ILE A 240 17.96 13.27 18.73
C ILE A 240 18.14 14.59 19.49
N ASP A 241 19.08 15.42 19.06
CA ASP A 241 19.40 16.71 19.69
C ASP A 241 18.80 17.93 18.96
N PHE A 242 18.17 17.71 17.81
CA PHE A 242 17.64 18.75 16.92
C PHE A 242 16.11 18.82 16.92
N PHE A 243 15.45 18.31 17.97
CA PHE A 243 13.98 18.32 18.06
C PHE A 243 13.40 19.74 17.95
N LYS A 244 14.05 20.72 18.57
CA LYS A 244 13.63 22.13 18.50
C LYS A 244 13.60 22.66 17.06
N ASP A 245 14.58 22.28 16.24
CA ASP A 245 14.61 22.67 14.83
C ASP A 245 13.43 22.09 14.04
N ILE A 246 13.00 20.86 14.39
CA ILE A 246 11.83 20.24 13.76
C ILE A 246 10.57 21.06 14.03
N CYS A 247 10.37 21.50 15.28
CA CYS A 247 9.27 22.39 15.64
C CYS A 247 9.32 23.70 14.83
N GLU A 248 10.49 24.33 14.73
CA GLU A 248 10.67 25.56 13.95
C GLU A 248 10.35 25.35 12.45
N TRP A 249 10.72 24.20 11.89
CA TRP A 249 10.38 23.85 10.50
C TRP A 249 8.88 23.63 10.31
N ILE A 250 8.21 22.99 11.28
CA ILE A 250 6.76 22.78 11.26
C ILE A 250 6.02 24.11 11.34
N ASP A 251 6.45 25.03 12.21
CA ASP A 251 5.87 26.37 12.34
C ASP A 251 5.93 27.16 11.02
N CYS A 252 6.96 26.91 10.20
CA CYS A 252 7.14 27.52 8.89
C CYS A 252 6.45 26.75 7.73
N SER A 253 5.69 25.69 8.03
CA SER A 253 5.09 24.80 7.03
C SER A 253 3.57 24.99 6.91
N ASN A 254 2.94 24.27 5.97
CA ASN A 254 1.49 24.26 5.78
C ASN A 254 0.76 23.17 6.61
N ILE A 255 1.41 22.63 7.63
CA ILE A 255 0.87 21.56 8.46
C ILE A 255 -0.33 22.06 9.27
N LYS A 256 -1.43 21.32 9.18
CA LYS A 256 -2.69 21.58 9.88
C LYS A 256 -2.88 20.69 11.10
N GLU A 257 -2.25 19.52 11.10
CA GLU A 257 -2.30 18.54 12.19
C GLU A 257 -0.92 17.91 12.33
N PHE A 258 -0.41 17.92 13.55
CA PHE A 258 0.89 17.36 13.89
C PHE A 258 0.71 16.39 15.05
N GLU A 259 1.36 15.24 14.97
CA GLU A 259 1.44 14.27 16.04
C GLU A 259 2.89 13.80 16.20
N ILE A 260 3.32 13.65 17.44
CA ILE A 260 4.62 13.08 17.75
C ILE A 260 4.47 11.93 18.75
N TYR A 261 5.22 10.87 18.51
CA TYR A 261 5.27 9.67 19.32
C TYR A 261 6.70 9.52 19.84
N SER A 262 6.88 9.49 21.15
CA SER A 262 8.18 9.17 21.78
C SER A 262 8.21 7.70 22.19
N SER A 263 9.41 7.10 22.26
CA SER A 263 9.58 5.70 22.72
C SER A 263 9.60 5.55 24.23
N PHE A 264 9.62 6.65 25.00
CA PHE A 264 9.65 6.58 26.46
C PHE A 264 8.27 6.30 27.07
N ARG A 265 8.09 5.06 27.54
CA ARG A 265 7.08 4.61 28.52
C ARG A 265 5.63 5.04 28.24
N TYR A 266 4.93 4.36 27.33
CA TYR A 266 3.45 4.29 27.31
C TYR A 266 2.66 5.63 27.40
N ARG A 267 3.30 6.78 27.21
CA ARG A 267 2.67 8.09 27.12
C ARG A 267 2.84 8.58 25.70
N ILE A 268 1.77 8.41 24.94
CA ILE A 268 1.62 9.06 23.64
C ILE A 268 1.32 10.53 23.95
N SER A 269 2.34 11.37 24.00
CA SER A 269 2.12 12.80 24.09
C SER A 269 1.66 13.32 22.75
N ARG A 270 0.33 13.31 22.55
CA ARG A 270 -0.28 13.91 21.37
C ARG A 270 -0.18 15.43 21.52
N ILE A 271 0.83 16.00 20.89
CA ILE A 271 0.95 17.45 20.79
C ILE A 271 0.10 17.88 19.58
N GLU A 272 -1.19 18.16 19.80
CA GLU A 272 -2.05 18.65 18.72
C GLU A 272 -1.69 20.10 18.42
N TYR A 273 -1.05 20.31 17.27
CA TYR A 273 -0.80 21.65 16.72
C TYR A 273 -2.03 22.12 15.92
N ARG A 274 -2.70 23.18 16.39
CA ARG A 274 -3.74 23.91 15.63
C ARG A 274 -3.35 25.38 15.48
N GLY A 275 -2.38 25.67 14.61
CA GLY A 275 -1.80 27.02 14.47
C GLY A 275 -0.84 27.35 15.61
N LYS A 276 -0.64 28.63 15.98
CA LYS A 276 0.45 29.16 16.84
C LYS A 276 0.63 28.59 18.27
N TYR A 277 -0.10 27.55 18.67
CA TYR A 277 -0.04 27.01 20.02
C TYR A 277 0.14 25.49 19.97
N PHE A 278 1.23 25.01 20.56
CA PHE A 278 1.38 23.60 20.94
C PHE A 278 0.58 23.37 22.22
N ARG A 279 -0.45 22.53 22.18
CA ARG A 279 -1.08 22.01 23.39
C ARG A 279 -0.62 20.59 23.62
N ASN A 280 -0.05 20.34 24.78
CA ASN A 280 0.13 18.98 25.26
C ASN A 280 -1.25 18.45 25.63
N LEU A 281 -1.72 17.35 25.00
CA LEU A 281 -3.00 16.75 25.32
C LEU A 281 -2.93 15.79 26.54
N ASP A 282 -1.74 15.61 27.12
CA ASP A 282 -1.51 14.80 28.32
C ASP A 282 -1.54 15.61 29.64
N GLU A 283 -1.89 16.91 29.59
CA GLU A 283 -2.11 17.77 30.78
C GLU A 283 -3.58 17.87 31.19
#